data_AF-A0A377Z9D6-F1
#
_entry.id   AF-A0A377Z9D6-F1
#
_cell.length_a   1.000
_cell.length_b   1.000
_cell.length_c   1.000
_cell.angle_alpha   90.00
_cell.angle_beta   90.00
_cell.angle_gamma   90.00
#
_symmetry.space_group_name_H-M   'P 1'
#
loop_
_entity.id
_entity.type
_entity.pdbx_description
1 polymer ?
#
loop_
_entity_poly.entity_id
_entity_poly.type
_entity_poly.pdbx_seq_one_letter_code
_entity_poly.pdbx_strand_id
1 'polypeptide(L)'
;MSAGAQAIAAKPRQAPMSGFERYLTLWVALCIVAGVALGQGLPDVFQAIGRMEVAQVNLPVGLLIWVMIVPMLVKIDFGALHQVKEHWRGIGVTLFVNWAVKPFSMALLGWLFIRQVFAPFLPADQLDSYIAA
;
A
#
# COMPACT_ATOMS: atom_id res chain seq x y z
N MET A 1 -6.86 -52.12 -19.25
CA MET A 1 -7.66 -51.50 -18.19
C MET A 1 -6.87 -50.34 -17.59
N SER A 2 -7.38 -49.13 -17.80
CA SER A 2 -7.12 -47.85 -17.12
C SER A 2 -5.71 -47.54 -16.61
N ALA A 3 -5.03 -46.70 -17.41
CA ALA A 3 -4.04 -45.74 -16.93
C ALA A 3 -4.65 -44.84 -15.85
N GLY A 4 -4.16 -44.94 -14.61
CA GLY A 4 -4.45 -44.03 -13.52
C GLY A 4 -3.21 -43.19 -13.25
N ALA A 5 -3.13 -42.04 -13.91
CA ALA A 5 -2.08 -41.05 -13.74
C ALA A 5 -2.07 -40.54 -12.28
N GLN A 6 -1.23 -41.13 -11.45
CA GLN A 6 -0.81 -40.54 -10.18
C GLN A 6 0.20 -39.43 -10.50
N ALA A 7 -0.31 -38.27 -10.92
CA ALA A 7 0.47 -37.03 -10.85
C ALA A 7 0.55 -36.65 -9.37
N ILE A 8 1.61 -37.12 -8.72
CA ILE A 8 1.96 -36.80 -7.35
C ILE A 8 2.16 -35.28 -7.30
N ALA A 9 1.19 -34.55 -6.74
CA ALA A 9 1.28 -33.12 -6.53
C ALA A 9 2.53 -32.83 -5.68
N ALA A 10 3.58 -32.31 -6.31
CA ALA A 10 4.80 -31.92 -5.63
C ALA A 10 4.46 -30.80 -4.63
N LYS A 11 4.51 -31.14 -3.34
CA LYS A 11 4.36 -30.20 -2.23
C LYS A 11 5.34 -29.04 -2.47
N PRO A 12 4.90 -27.77 -2.49
CA PRO A 12 5.80 -26.65 -2.72
C PRO A 12 6.90 -26.72 -1.67
N ARG A 13 8.15 -26.80 -2.14
CA ARG A 13 9.32 -26.79 -1.28
C ARG A 13 9.35 -25.43 -0.63
N GLN A 14 8.92 -25.34 0.63
CA GLN A 14 9.06 -24.13 1.43
C GLN A 14 10.55 -23.80 1.43
N ALA A 15 10.94 -22.79 0.66
CA ALA A 15 12.30 -22.30 0.68
C ALA A 15 12.59 -21.85 2.12
N PRO A 16 13.76 -22.19 2.69
CA PRO A 16 14.12 -21.69 4.01
C PRO A 16 14.02 -20.17 3.97
N MET A 17 13.28 -19.57 4.92
CA MET A 17 13.07 -18.12 4.98
C MET A 17 14.42 -17.42 4.85
N SER A 18 14.59 -16.68 3.75
CA SER A 18 15.82 -15.94 3.48
C SER A 18 16.08 -14.99 4.66
N GLY A 19 17.35 -14.82 5.06
CA GLY A 19 17.70 -13.89 6.15
C GLY A 19 17.13 -12.48 5.93
N PHE A 20 16.93 -12.09 4.66
CA PHE A 20 16.25 -10.86 4.27
C PHE A 20 14.77 -10.82 4.70
N GLU A 21 14.00 -11.88 4.49
CA GLU A 21 12.59 -11.95 4.90
C GLU A 21 12.46 -11.93 6.42
N ARG A 22 13.39 -12.58 7.12
CA ARG A 22 13.42 -12.63 8.59
C ARG A 22 13.72 -11.27 9.22
N TYR A 23 14.63 -10.48 8.62
CA TYR A 23 15.01 -9.15 9.11
C TYR A 23 14.33 -8.02 8.32
N LEU A 24 13.30 -8.31 7.52
CA LEU A 24 12.63 -7.34 6.64
C LEU A 24 12.17 -6.09 7.41
N THR A 25 11.58 -6.27 8.60
CA THR A 25 11.13 -5.15 9.44
C THR A 25 12.29 -4.27 9.89
N LEU A 26 13.44 -4.86 10.22
CA LEU A 26 14.64 -4.11 10.61
C LEU A 26 15.21 -3.34 9.42
N TRP A 27 15.29 -3.98 8.25
CA TRP A 27 15.72 -3.34 7.01
C TRP A 27 14.79 -2.20 6.60
N VAL A 28 13.47 -2.39 6.67
CA VAL A 28 12.48 -1.34 6.39
C VAL A 28 12.64 -0.18 7.38
N ALA A 29 12.78 -0.45 8.68
CA ALA A 29 12.99 0.59 9.68
C ALA A 29 14.30 1.37 9.41
N LEU A 30 15.38 0.68 9.08
CA LEU A 30 16.65 1.30 8.74
C LEU A 30 16.56 2.15 7.46
N CYS A 31 15.86 1.66 6.43
CA CYS A 31 15.58 2.42 5.21
C CYS A 31 14.74 3.68 5.47
N ILE A 32 13.76 3.61 6.38
CA ILE A 32 12.97 4.78 6.78
C ILE A 32 13.88 5.81 7.46
N VAL A 33 14.66 5.40 8.46
CA VAL A 33 15.57 6.31 9.18
C VAL A 33 16.60 6.93 8.24
N ALA A 34 17.22 6.13 7.38
CA ALA A 34 18.16 6.59 6.38
C ALA A 34 17.49 7.56 5.37
N GLY A 35 16.29 7.23 4.90
CA GLY A 35 15.52 8.07 3.99
C GLY A 35 15.15 9.42 4.60
N VAL A 36 14.73 9.45 5.87
CA VAL A 36 14.43 10.69 6.60
C VAL A 36 15.69 11.53 6.79
N ALA A 37 16.80 10.91 7.21
CA ALA A 37 18.07 11.62 7.40
C ALA A 37 18.61 12.22 6.09
N LEU A 38 18.53 11.47 4.98
CA LEU A 38 18.91 11.94 3.65
C LEU A 38 17.95 13.01 3.12
N GLY A 39 16.64 12.90 3.39
CA GLY A 39 15.65 13.89 3.00
C GLY A 39 15.79 15.24 3.71
N GLN A 40 16.22 15.21 4.97
CA GLN A 40 16.56 16.43 5.73
C GLN A 40 17.87 17.07 5.23
N GLY A 41 18.83 16.26 4.75
CA GLY A 41 20.13 16.72 4.27
C GLY A 41 20.16 17.22 2.82
N LEU A 42 19.24 16.75 1.97
CA LEU A 42 19.14 17.13 0.54
C LEU A 42 17.73 17.61 0.17
N PRO A 43 17.21 18.67 0.83
CA PRO A 43 15.87 19.18 0.56
C PRO A 43 15.72 19.68 -0.89
N ASP A 44 16.80 20.16 -1.52
CA ASP A 44 16.81 20.61 -2.91
C ASP A 44 16.58 19.48 -3.93
N VAL A 45 16.95 18.23 -3.62
CA VAL A 45 16.69 17.08 -4.51
C VAL A 45 15.22 16.69 -4.45
N PHE A 46 14.62 16.71 -3.25
CA PHE A 46 13.19 16.49 -3.08
C PHE A 46 12.37 17.64 -3.67
N GLN A 47 12.83 18.88 -3.54
CA GLN A 47 12.24 20.02 -4.23
C GLN A 47 12.45 19.98 -5.74
N ALA A 48 13.57 19.47 -6.27
CA ALA A 48 13.77 19.32 -7.71
C ALA A 48 12.82 18.27 -8.30
N ILE A 49 12.56 17.18 -7.57
CA ILE A 49 11.56 16.17 -7.94
C ILE A 49 10.14 16.75 -7.81
N GLY A 50 9.85 17.52 -6.75
CA GLY A 50 8.58 18.25 -6.59
C GLY A 50 8.40 19.38 -7.60
N ARG A 51 9.47 20.01 -8.09
CA ARG A 51 9.43 20.98 -9.20
C ARG A 51 9.19 20.31 -10.55
N MET A 52 9.34 18.99 -10.65
CA MET A 52 8.81 18.18 -11.75
C MET A 52 7.32 17.83 -11.57
N GLU A 53 6.61 18.46 -10.62
CA GLU A 53 5.16 18.54 -10.62
C GLU A 53 4.69 19.56 -11.67
N VAL A 54 4.30 19.06 -12.84
CA VAL A 54 3.44 19.83 -13.74
C VAL A 54 2.00 19.57 -13.28
N ALA A 55 1.38 20.58 -12.66
CA ALA A 55 -0.02 20.59 -12.21
C ALA A 55 -0.38 19.67 -11.03
N GLN A 56 0.35 19.73 -9.90
CA GLN A 56 0.01 19.03 -8.64
C GLN A 56 -0.01 17.49 -8.73
N VAL A 57 0.49 16.93 -9.84
CA VAL A 57 0.62 15.48 -10.04
C VAL A 57 2.11 15.17 -10.23
N ASN A 58 2.68 14.47 -9.25
CA ASN A 58 4.03 13.95 -9.34
C ASN A 58 4.10 12.87 -10.45
N LEU A 59 4.44 13.28 -11.67
CA LEU A 59 4.67 12.38 -12.81
C LEU A 59 5.58 11.17 -12.47
N PRO A 60 6.68 11.34 -11.71
CA PRO A 60 7.50 10.21 -11.27
C PRO A 60 6.72 9.24 -10.39
N VAL A 61 5.94 9.74 -9.43
CA VAL A 61 5.14 8.91 -8.52
C VAL A 61 4.04 8.17 -9.29
N GLY A 62 3.37 8.84 -10.22
CA GLY A 62 2.38 8.20 -11.10
C GLY A 62 2.96 7.03 -11.89
N LEU A 63 4.17 7.18 -12.44
CA LEU A 63 4.87 6.11 -13.14
C LEU A 63 5.21 4.93 -12.20
N LEU A 64 5.70 5.21 -11.00
CA LEU A 64 6.01 4.18 -9.99
C LEU A 64 4.76 3.37 -9.61
N ILE A 65 3.64 4.06 -9.36
CA ILE A 65 2.35 3.42 -9.07
C ILE A 65 1.91 2.57 -10.26
N TRP A 66 2.02 3.07 -11.49
CA TRP A 66 1.65 2.33 -12.69
C TRP A 66 2.48 1.03 -12.84
N VAL A 67 3.80 1.12 -12.62
CA VAL A 67 4.72 -0.03 -12.62
C VAL A 67 4.36 -1.06 -11.53
N MET A 68 3.79 -0.65 -10.40
CA MET A 68 3.30 -1.58 -9.37
C MET A 68 1.92 -2.18 -9.70
N ILE A 69 1.03 -1.42 -10.33
CA ILE A 69 -0.33 -1.87 -10.67
C ILE A 69 -0.30 -2.91 -11.81
N VAL A 70 0.50 -2.69 -12.85
CA VAL A 70 0.61 -3.59 -14.01
C VAL A 70 0.88 -5.06 -13.64
N PRO A 71 1.93 -5.39 -12.84
CA PRO A 71 2.20 -6.78 -12.48
C PRO A 71 1.12 -7.39 -11.60
N MET A 72 0.39 -6.58 -10.82
CA MET A 72 -0.76 -7.06 -10.06
C MET A 72 -1.91 -7.43 -10.99
N LEU A 73 -2.19 -6.62 -12.01
CA LEU A 73 -3.27 -6.86 -12.98
C LEU A 73 -3.02 -8.09 -13.86
N VAL A 74 -1.78 -8.31 -14.32
CA VAL A 74 -1.42 -9.48 -15.15
C VAL A 74 -1.54 -10.80 -14.38
N LYS A 75 -1.41 -10.76 -13.05
CA LYS A 75 -1.60 -11.93 -12.18
C LYS A 75 -3.07 -12.29 -11.92
N ILE A 76 -4.02 -11.46 -12.36
CA ILE A 76 -5.45 -11.73 -12.17
C ILE A 76 -5.88 -12.79 -13.19
N ASP A 77 -6.27 -13.95 -12.68
CA ASP A 77 -6.82 -15.04 -13.46
C ASP A 77 -8.32 -14.81 -13.72
N PHE A 78 -8.73 -14.74 -14.99
CA PHE A 78 -10.13 -14.52 -15.39
C PHE A 78 -11.06 -15.70 -15.05
N GLY A 79 -10.53 -16.91 -14.81
CA GLY A 79 -11.28 -18.04 -14.29
C GLY A 79 -11.67 -17.86 -12.81
N ALA A 80 -10.81 -17.22 -12.01
CA ALA A 80 -11.10 -16.89 -10.62
C ALA A 80 -12.24 -15.86 -10.49
N LEU A 81 -12.40 -14.97 -11.48
CA LEU A 81 -13.51 -14.00 -11.55
C LEU A 81 -14.90 -14.66 -11.61
N HIS A 82 -15.01 -15.90 -12.13
CA HIS A 82 -16.29 -16.61 -12.13
C HIS A 82 -16.67 -17.10 -10.72
N GLN A 83 -15.69 -17.57 -9.94
CA GLN A 83 -15.87 -18.04 -8.55
C GLN A 83 -16.24 -16.89 -7.58
N VAL A 84 -15.93 -15.64 -7.94
CA VAL A 84 -16.34 -14.44 -7.18
C VAL A 84 -17.87 -14.38 -7.01
N LYS A 85 -18.64 -14.85 -8.00
CA LYS A 85 -20.11 -14.85 -7.94
C LYS A 85 -20.64 -15.85 -6.92
N GLU A 86 -20.01 -17.01 -6.77
CA GLU A 86 -20.39 -18.02 -5.77
C GLU A 86 -20.09 -17.53 -4.34
N HIS A 87 -19.02 -16.75 -4.16
CA HIS A 87 -18.60 -16.20 -2.87
C HIS A 87 -18.91 -14.71 -2.67
N TRP A 88 -19.99 -14.22 -3.29
CA TRP A 88 -20.36 -12.79 -3.28
C TRP A 88 -20.53 -12.21 -1.87
N ARG A 89 -21.02 -12.98 -0.90
CA ARG A 89 -21.22 -12.52 0.49
C ARG A 89 -19.88 -12.27 1.18
N GLY A 90 -18.91 -13.17 1.02
CA GLY A 90 -17.58 -13.03 1.63
C GLY A 90 -16.76 -11.91 1.00
N ILE A 91 -16.80 -11.81 -0.34
CA ILE A 91 -16.12 -10.77 -1.09
C ILE A 91 -16.76 -9.41 -0.85
N GLY A 92 -18.09 -9.33 -0.79
CA GLY A 92 -18.82 -8.11 -0.46
C GLY A 92 -18.47 -7.57 0.93
N VAL A 93 -18.40 -8.45 1.94
CA VAL A 93 -17.96 -8.04 3.29
C VAL A 93 -16.49 -7.60 3.28
N THR A 94 -15.61 -8.33 2.60
CA THR A 94 -14.18 -7.98 2.54
C THR A 94 -13.97 -6.66 1.80
N LEU A 95 -14.66 -6.43 0.70
CA LEU A 95 -14.62 -5.18 -0.04
C LEU A 95 -15.19 -4.05 0.82
N PHE A 96 -16.34 -4.25 1.47
CA PHE A 96 -16.91 -3.25 2.37
C PHE A 96 -15.95 -2.88 3.49
N VAL A 97 -15.32 -3.85 4.14
CA VAL A 97 -14.32 -3.56 5.18
C VAL A 97 -13.08 -2.90 4.57
N ASN A 98 -12.56 -3.41 3.47
CA ASN A 98 -11.34 -2.87 2.86
C ASN A 98 -11.54 -1.45 2.31
N TRP A 99 -12.67 -1.17 1.71
CA TRP A 99 -12.98 0.09 1.04
C TRP A 99 -13.77 1.09 1.87
N ALA A 100 -14.57 0.67 2.85
CA ALA A 100 -15.27 1.61 3.74
C ALA A 100 -14.50 1.79 5.05
N VAL A 101 -14.11 0.68 5.69
CA VAL A 101 -13.44 0.77 7.00
C VAL A 101 -12.06 1.39 6.86
N LYS A 102 -11.25 1.06 5.84
CA LYS A 102 -9.92 1.70 5.71
C LYS A 102 -9.96 3.22 5.53
N PRO A 103 -10.64 3.81 4.53
CA PRO A 103 -10.63 5.26 4.36
C PRO A 103 -11.38 5.97 5.49
N PHE A 104 -12.48 5.40 5.99
CA PHE A 104 -13.19 5.99 7.11
C PHE A 104 -12.36 5.96 8.39
N SER A 105 -11.66 4.85 8.66
CA SER A 105 -10.74 4.78 9.81
C SER A 105 -9.59 5.75 9.64
N MET A 106 -9.03 5.89 8.44
CA MET A 106 -7.99 6.89 8.16
C MET A 106 -8.49 8.31 8.40
N ALA A 107 -9.69 8.66 7.90
CA ALA A 107 -10.29 9.97 8.11
C ALA A 107 -10.66 10.21 9.58
N LEU A 108 -11.22 9.22 10.27
CA LEU A 108 -11.60 9.29 11.68
C LEU A 108 -10.36 9.43 12.57
N LEU A 109 -9.32 8.64 12.34
CA LEU A 109 -8.05 8.73 13.06
C LEU A 109 -7.35 10.05 12.74
N GLY A 110 -7.32 10.47 11.48
CA GLY A 110 -6.82 11.78 11.08
C GLY A 110 -7.54 12.91 11.82
N TRP A 111 -8.87 12.91 11.80
CA TRP A 111 -9.69 13.88 12.52
C TRP A 111 -9.46 13.83 14.04
N LEU A 112 -9.44 12.64 14.66
CA LEU A 112 -9.26 12.48 16.09
C LEU A 112 -7.87 12.95 16.53
N PHE A 113 -6.81 12.53 15.85
CA PHE A 113 -5.45 12.93 16.21
C PHE A 113 -5.21 14.42 15.92
N ILE A 114 -5.60 14.93 14.75
CA ILE A 114 -5.39 16.34 14.39
C ILE A 114 -6.23 17.26 15.29
N ARG A 115 -7.50 16.93 15.54
CA ARG A 115 -8.44 17.82 16.23
C ARG A 115 -8.49 17.65 17.75
N GLN A 116 -8.07 16.51 18.31
CA GLN A 116 -8.06 16.30 19.77
C GLN A 116 -6.65 16.24 20.37
N VAL A 117 -5.70 15.57 19.71
CA VAL A 117 -4.36 15.34 20.27
C VAL A 117 -3.38 16.46 19.90
N PHE A 118 -3.43 16.90 18.64
CA PHE A 118 -2.52 17.92 18.12
C PHE A 118 -3.14 19.33 18.02
N ALA A 119 -4.41 19.50 18.40
CA ALA A 119 -5.07 20.80 18.46
C ALA A 119 -4.35 21.89 19.29
N PRO A 120 -3.65 21.59 20.42
CA PRO A 120 -2.86 22.60 21.11
C PRO A 120 -1.47 22.85 20.50
N PHE A 121 -1.02 22.02 19.56
CA PHE A 121 0.31 22.12 18.91
C PHE A 121 0.26 22.56 17.45
N LEU A 122 -0.94 22.67 16.83
CA LEU A 122 -1.12 23.20 15.48
C LEU A 122 -1.69 24.63 15.52
N PRO A 123 -1.11 25.58 14.75
CA PRO A 123 -1.70 26.89 14.57
C PRO A 123 -3.03 26.77 13.80
N ALA A 124 -4.05 27.51 14.27
CA ALA A 124 -5.47 27.29 13.95
C ALA A 124 -5.87 27.55 12.47
N ASP A 125 -4.94 28.02 11.66
CA ASP A 125 -5.10 28.43 10.26
C ASP A 125 -4.96 27.29 9.23
N GLN A 126 -4.47 26.11 9.63
CA GLN A 126 -4.22 24.98 8.72
C GLN A 126 -5.12 23.75 8.94
N LEU A 127 -5.97 23.75 9.97
CA LEU A 127 -6.80 22.59 10.32
C LEU A 127 -7.80 22.18 9.22
N ASP A 128 -8.31 23.15 8.45
CA ASP A 128 -9.24 22.89 7.36
C ASP A 128 -8.54 22.36 6.08
N SER A 129 -7.23 22.62 5.93
CA SER A 129 -6.47 22.15 4.75
C SER A 129 -5.92 20.73 4.91
N TYR A 130 -5.70 20.27 6.14
CA TYR A 130 -5.25 18.89 6.43
C TYR A 130 -6.37 17.87 6.50
N ILE A 131 -7.63 18.33 6.58
CA ILE A 131 -8.80 17.48 6.36
C ILE A 131 -9.07 17.54 4.85
N ALA A 132 -8.33 16.76 4.09
CA ALA A 132 -8.65 16.51 2.69
C ALA A 132 -10.03 15.83 2.65
N ALA A 133 -11.07 16.64 2.40
CA ALA A 133 -12.42 16.19 2.08
C ALA A 133 -12.49 15.69 0.62
#